data_AF-A0A2N6EEQ5-F1
#
_entry.id   AF-A0A2N6EEQ5-F1
#
_cell.length_a   1.000
_cell.length_b   1.000
_cell.length_c   1.000
_cell.angle_alpha   90.00
_cell.angle_beta   90.00
_cell.angle_gamma   90.00
#
_symmetry.space_group_name_H-M   'P 1'
#
loop_
_entity.id
_entity.type
_entity.pdbx_description
1 polymer ?
#
loop_
_entity_poly.entity_id
_entity_poly.type
_entity_poly.pdbx_seq_one_letter_code
_entity_poly.pdbx_strand_id
1 'polypeptide(L)'
;MGGPSMKRLVRIIGVFSVLAVISCVTINIYFPAEDVRDAADQIVDEVWGDRPGPAGEELPPAAEGVGPGSSLRLLLQPGAAHAAQDIEVSTPEIRAIKSSIKERSNALFAFLGSGHVGIGSDGLLKIRSTEGLGLKGRGEASRLVSAENADRLRLYDEIARANGFPEQVAEVQAVFAESWREKAASGWYLEGPDGAWSRRQ
;
A
#
# COMPACT_ATOMS: atom_id res chain seq x y z
N MET A 1 45.24 -46.86 -7.68
CA MET A 1 44.45 -45.63 -7.93
C MET A 1 43.31 -45.99 -8.88
N GLY A 2 42.10 -46.24 -8.37
CA GLY A 2 40.95 -46.62 -9.19
C GLY A 2 40.13 -45.39 -9.56
N GLY A 3 40.13 -45.00 -10.83
CA GLY A 3 39.36 -43.86 -11.33
C GLY A 3 37.84 -44.09 -11.19
N PRO A 4 37.05 -43.02 -11.03
CA PRO A 4 35.60 -43.14 -10.89
C PRO A 4 34.97 -43.77 -12.15
N SER A 5 34.09 -44.75 -11.95
CA SER A 5 33.35 -45.42 -13.02
C SER A 5 32.55 -44.40 -13.86
N MET A 6 32.55 -44.54 -15.19
CA MET A 6 31.83 -43.69 -16.14
C MET A 6 30.37 -43.41 -15.72
N LYS A 7 29.69 -44.39 -15.11
CA LYS A 7 28.32 -44.25 -14.61
C LYS A 7 28.20 -43.33 -13.39
N ARG A 8 29.23 -43.30 -12.52
CA ARG A 8 29.33 -42.36 -11.40
C ARG A 8 29.64 -40.95 -11.89
N LEU A 9 30.51 -40.82 -12.90
CA LEU A 9 30.83 -39.53 -13.52
C LEU A 9 29.60 -38.90 -14.18
N VAL A 10 28.83 -39.68 -14.95
CA VAL A 10 27.58 -39.22 -15.59
C VAL A 10 26.52 -38.83 -14.55
N ARG A 11 26.40 -39.58 -13.44
CA ARG A 11 25.50 -39.21 -12.33
C ARG A 11 25.94 -37.92 -11.63
N ILE A 12 27.23 -37.74 -11.37
CA ILE A 12 27.75 -36.53 -10.73
C ILE A 12 27.56 -35.32 -11.63
N ILE A 13 27.86 -35.45 -12.93
CA ILE A 13 27.64 -34.39 -13.92
C ILE A 13 26.14 -34.07 -14.03
N GLY A 14 25.27 -35.08 -14.07
CA GLY A 14 23.81 -34.87 -14.10
C GLY A 14 23.28 -34.16 -12.86
N VAL A 15 23.75 -34.54 -11.67
CA VAL A 15 23.36 -33.88 -10.40
C VAL A 15 23.89 -32.44 -10.35
N PHE A 16 25.14 -32.20 -10.76
CA PHE A 16 25.70 -30.84 -10.84
C PHE A 16 24.98 -29.96 -11.86
N SER A 17 24.61 -30.50 -13.01
CA SER A 17 23.84 -29.78 -14.01
C SER A 17 22.45 -29.39 -13.49
N VAL A 18 21.77 -30.27 -12.75
CA VAL A 18 20.48 -29.95 -12.10
C VAL A 18 20.64 -28.86 -11.02
N LEU A 19 21.70 -28.92 -10.20
CA LEU A 19 21.98 -27.90 -9.18
C LEU A 19 22.33 -26.53 -9.79
N ALA A 20 23.02 -26.51 -10.93
CA ALA A 20 23.40 -25.26 -11.61
C ALA A 20 22.19 -24.48 -12.15
N VAL A 21 21.13 -25.16 -12.62
CA VAL A 21 19.91 -24.49 -13.12
C VAL A 21 19.11 -23.79 -12.00
N ILE A 22 19.33 -24.15 -10.74
CA ILE A 22 18.64 -23.55 -9.58
C ILE A 22 19.35 -22.24 -9.13
N SER A 23 20.59 -21.99 -9.58
CA SER A 23 21.41 -20.86 -9.09
C SER A 23 21.07 -19.50 -9.72
N CYS A 24 20.34 -19.48 -10.83
CA CYS A 24 19.86 -18.24 -11.43
C CYS A 24 18.56 -17.78 -10.73
N VAL A 25 18.63 -17.47 -9.43
CA VAL A 25 17.59 -16.66 -8.79
C VAL A 25 17.80 -15.23 -9.28
N THR A 26 17.06 -14.85 -10.32
CA THR A 26 16.87 -13.43 -10.64
C THR A 26 16.16 -12.83 -9.43
N ILE A 27 16.91 -12.19 -8.52
CA ILE A 27 16.31 -11.34 -7.50
C ILE A 27 15.73 -10.16 -8.27
N ASN A 28 14.48 -10.31 -8.68
CA ASN A 28 13.71 -9.24 -9.26
C ASN A 28 13.41 -8.29 -8.10
N ILE A 29 14.28 -7.28 -7.91
CA ILE A 29 13.98 -6.14 -7.04
C ILE A 29 12.93 -5.34 -7.79
N TYR A 30 11.69 -5.83 -7.73
CA TYR A 30 10.52 -5.19 -8.28
C TYR A 30 9.74 -4.61 -7.12
N PHE A 31 9.12 -3.46 -7.36
CA PHE A 31 8.20 -2.83 -6.43
C PHE A 31 7.09 -3.82 -6.04
N PRO A 32 6.98 -4.26 -4.77
CA PRO A 32 5.92 -5.19 -4.36
C PRO A 32 4.58 -4.46 -4.24
N ALA A 33 4.01 -4.07 -5.39
CA ALA A 33 2.89 -3.15 -5.46
C ALA A 33 1.63 -3.64 -4.71
N GLU A 34 1.36 -4.94 -4.77
CA GLU A 34 0.23 -5.57 -4.09
C GLU A 34 0.43 -5.56 -2.57
N ASP A 35 1.60 -6.01 -2.09
CA ASP A 35 1.90 -6.02 -0.66
C ASP A 35 1.90 -4.58 -0.08
N VAL A 36 2.40 -3.59 -0.85
CA VAL A 36 2.33 -2.17 -0.47
C VAL A 36 0.89 -1.65 -0.46
N ARG A 37 0.02 -2.17 -1.35
CA ARG A 37 -1.40 -1.80 -1.36
C ARG A 37 -2.12 -2.34 -0.13
N ASP A 38 -1.88 -3.58 0.25
CA ASP A 38 -2.45 -4.15 1.47
C ASP A 38 -2.01 -3.35 2.71
N ALA A 39 -0.73 -3.01 2.79
CA ALA A 39 -0.19 -2.14 3.83
C ALA A 39 -0.81 -0.74 3.82
N ALA A 40 -0.98 -0.13 2.64
CA ALA A 40 -1.62 1.17 2.50
C ALA A 40 -3.06 1.13 2.99
N ASP A 41 -3.83 0.12 2.59
CA ASP A 41 -5.22 -0.02 2.98
C ASP A 41 -5.37 -0.19 4.49
N GLN A 42 -4.54 -1.04 5.10
CA GLN A 42 -4.50 -1.22 6.54
C GLN A 42 -4.21 0.09 7.27
N ILE A 43 -3.18 0.84 6.84
CA ILE A 43 -2.80 2.09 7.49
C ILE A 43 -3.91 3.13 7.34
N VAL A 44 -4.50 3.27 6.16
CA VAL A 44 -5.58 4.25 5.94
C VAL A 44 -6.78 3.94 6.83
N ASP A 45 -7.16 2.67 6.97
CA ASP A 45 -8.24 2.29 7.89
C ASP A 45 -7.87 2.51 9.36
N GLU A 46 -6.61 2.23 9.75
CA GLU A 46 -6.13 2.44 11.12
C GLU A 46 -6.23 3.92 11.55
N VAL A 47 -5.84 4.83 10.65
CA VAL A 47 -5.75 6.27 10.94
C VAL A 47 -7.04 7.03 10.66
N TRP A 48 -7.88 6.55 9.74
CA TRP A 48 -9.19 7.16 9.43
C TRP A 48 -10.40 6.39 9.97
N GLY A 49 -10.23 5.31 10.74
CA GLY A 49 -11.30 4.40 11.16
C GLY A 49 -12.49 5.05 11.89
N ASP A 50 -12.33 6.24 12.46
CA ASP A 50 -13.39 6.99 13.16
C ASP A 50 -14.13 8.02 12.25
N ARG A 51 -13.98 7.94 10.93
CA ARG A 51 -14.58 8.90 9.98
C ARG A 51 -16.11 8.84 9.92
N PRO A 52 -16.82 9.99 9.77
CA PRO A 52 -18.28 10.00 9.55
C PRO A 52 -18.64 9.53 8.13
N GLY A 53 -19.42 8.46 8.01
CA GLY A 53 -19.84 7.83 6.74
C GLY A 53 -20.25 6.38 7.01
N PRO A 54 -20.94 5.66 6.10
CA PRO A 54 -21.46 4.34 6.43
C PRO A 54 -20.32 3.43 6.84
N ALA A 55 -20.37 2.99 8.09
CA ALA A 55 -19.53 1.91 8.58
C ALA A 55 -19.77 0.67 7.72
N GLY A 56 -18.68 0.03 7.29
CA GLY A 56 -18.70 -1.36 6.84
C GLY A 56 -19.03 -1.56 5.36
N GLU A 57 -18.00 -1.55 4.52
CA GLU A 57 -17.68 -2.82 3.88
C GLU A 57 -16.66 -3.49 4.80
N GLU A 58 -17.20 -4.25 5.76
CA GLU A 58 -16.44 -5.25 6.49
C GLU A 58 -15.93 -6.23 5.43
N LEU A 59 -14.62 -6.18 5.16
CA LEU A 59 -13.98 -7.14 4.27
C LEU A 59 -14.46 -8.55 4.64
N PRO A 60 -15.08 -9.30 3.71
CA PRO A 60 -15.45 -10.67 4.01
C PRO A 60 -14.18 -11.42 4.44
N PRO A 61 -14.23 -12.26 5.48
CA PRO A 61 -13.09 -13.09 5.82
C PRO A 61 -12.72 -13.90 4.58
N ALA A 62 -11.44 -13.85 4.21
CA ALA A 62 -10.88 -14.60 3.11
C ALA A 62 -11.39 -16.03 3.16
N ALA A 63 -12.29 -16.38 2.24
CA ALA A 63 -12.81 -17.71 2.11
C ALA A 63 -11.67 -18.57 1.52
N GLU A 64 -10.94 -19.27 2.37
CA GLU A 64 -10.11 -20.40 1.96
C GLU A 64 -11.00 -21.51 1.41
N GLY A 65 -11.32 -21.40 0.11
CA GLY A 65 -12.00 -22.43 -0.65
C GLY A 65 -11.02 -23.52 -1.09
N VAL A 66 -10.53 -24.35 -0.17
CA VAL A 66 -9.88 -25.61 -0.55
C VAL A 66 -10.97 -26.63 -0.87
N GLY A 67 -11.39 -26.67 -2.13
CA GLY A 67 -12.20 -27.76 -2.68
C GLY A 67 -11.37 -29.06 -2.77
N PRO A 68 -11.93 -30.25 -2.45
CA PRO A 68 -11.21 -31.51 -2.54
C PRO A 68 -11.11 -31.95 -4.01
N GLY A 69 -10.10 -31.43 -4.73
CA GLY A 69 -9.83 -31.74 -6.12
C GLY A 69 -8.58 -32.60 -6.29
N SER A 70 -8.79 -33.90 -6.53
CA SER A 70 -7.89 -34.87 -7.19
C SER A 70 -6.37 -34.59 -7.14
N SER A 71 -5.69 -35.31 -6.25
CA SER A 71 -4.24 -35.29 -5.96
C SER A 71 -3.30 -35.68 -7.12
N LEU A 72 -3.81 -35.90 -8.34
CA LEU A 72 -2.99 -36.32 -9.49
C LEU A 72 -2.63 -35.21 -10.48
N ARG A 73 -3.17 -33.99 -10.33
CA ARG A 73 -2.89 -32.86 -11.26
C ARG A 73 -1.88 -31.84 -10.71
N LEU A 74 -1.41 -31.98 -9.48
CA LEU A 74 -0.50 -31.02 -8.84
C LEU A 74 0.99 -31.22 -9.22
N LEU A 75 1.33 -32.30 -9.91
CA LEU A 75 2.74 -32.65 -10.18
C LEU A 75 3.33 -32.03 -11.46
N LEU A 76 2.51 -31.37 -12.29
CA LEU A 76 2.92 -30.92 -13.63
C LEU A 76 2.73 -29.42 -13.91
N GLN A 77 2.33 -28.62 -12.92
CA GLN A 77 2.40 -27.17 -13.04
C GLN A 77 3.58 -26.65 -12.21
N PRO A 78 4.53 -25.91 -12.80
CA PRO A 78 5.40 -25.07 -11.99
C PRO A 78 4.48 -24.05 -11.31
N GLY A 79 4.19 -24.29 -10.03
CA GLY A 79 3.57 -23.28 -9.20
C GLY A 79 4.48 -22.07 -9.21
N ALA A 80 4.00 -20.95 -9.75
CA ALA A 80 4.60 -19.67 -9.48
C ALA A 80 4.41 -19.43 -7.98
N ALA A 81 5.40 -19.83 -7.18
CA ALA A 81 5.46 -19.44 -5.79
C ALA A 81 5.74 -17.93 -5.78
N HIS A 82 4.71 -17.11 -5.70
CA HIS A 82 4.85 -15.72 -5.31
C HIS A 82 5.16 -15.73 -3.81
N ALA A 83 6.40 -15.44 -3.46
CA ALA A 83 6.75 -15.15 -2.08
C ALA A 83 6.22 -13.74 -1.78
N ALA A 84 5.04 -13.66 -1.13
CA ALA A 84 4.51 -12.41 -0.61
C ALA A 84 5.57 -11.75 0.29
N GLN A 85 5.82 -10.46 0.10
CA GLN A 85 6.73 -9.70 0.95
C GLN A 85 5.91 -9.06 2.07
N ASP A 86 6.29 -9.30 3.32
CA ASP A 86 5.66 -8.61 4.44
C ASP A 86 6.19 -7.18 4.52
N ILE A 87 5.34 -6.19 4.24
CA ILE A 87 5.75 -4.77 4.27
C ILE A 87 5.83 -4.32 5.73
N GLU A 88 7.03 -3.96 6.15
CA GLU A 88 7.32 -3.41 7.45
C GLU A 88 6.68 -2.03 7.62
N VAL A 89 5.65 -1.98 8.46
CA VAL A 89 4.88 -0.78 8.81
C VAL A 89 4.81 -0.52 10.32
N SER A 90 5.66 -1.18 11.09
CA SER A 90 5.66 -1.18 12.55
C SER A 90 6.91 -0.55 13.16
N THR A 91 7.74 0.12 12.37
CA THR A 91 8.88 0.89 12.90
C THR A 91 8.40 1.97 13.88
N PRO A 92 9.21 2.37 14.88
CA PRO A 92 8.88 3.47 15.78
C PRO A 92 8.47 4.75 15.06
N GLU A 93 9.15 5.08 13.97
CA GLU A 93 8.92 6.26 13.13
C GLU A 93 7.56 6.18 12.43
N ILE A 94 7.25 5.06 11.77
CA ILE A 94 5.96 4.85 11.10
C ILE A 94 4.82 4.91 12.12
N ARG A 95 4.97 4.26 13.29
CA ARG A 95 3.96 4.32 14.36
C ARG A 95 3.71 5.75 14.85
N ALA A 96 4.77 6.55 15.02
CA ALA A 96 4.63 7.94 15.43
C ALA A 96 3.87 8.77 14.39
N ILE A 97 4.15 8.55 13.10
CA ILE A 97 3.46 9.23 12.00
C ILE A 97 1.97 8.82 11.97
N LYS A 98 1.67 7.52 12.08
CA LYS A 98 0.28 7.02 12.14
C LYS A 98 -0.50 7.64 13.30
N SER A 99 0.11 7.72 14.48
CA SER A 99 -0.50 8.39 15.65
C SER A 99 -0.83 9.85 15.35
N SER A 100 0.12 10.59 14.76
CA SER A 100 -0.08 12.01 14.46
C SER A 100 -1.20 12.25 13.43
N ILE A 101 -1.27 11.41 12.39
CA ILE A 101 -2.36 11.45 11.41
C ILE A 101 -3.70 11.16 12.10
N LYS A 102 -3.76 10.09 12.90
CA LYS A 102 -4.99 9.67 13.59
C LYS A 102 -5.52 10.74 14.54
N GLU A 103 -4.65 11.30 15.38
CA GLU A 103 -5.00 12.36 16.35
C GLU A 103 -5.63 13.59 15.67
N ARG A 104 -5.13 13.95 14.49
CA ARG A 104 -5.58 15.11 13.72
C ARG A 104 -6.81 14.84 12.86
N SER A 105 -7.04 13.59 12.46
CA SER A 105 -8.02 13.19 11.45
C SER A 105 -9.43 13.69 11.73
N ASN A 106 -9.88 13.67 12.99
CA ASN A 106 -11.22 14.16 13.36
C ASN A 106 -11.44 15.64 13.02
N ALA A 107 -10.44 16.50 13.24
CA ALA A 107 -10.55 17.91 12.89
C ALA A 107 -10.57 18.11 11.37
N LEU A 108 -9.83 17.28 10.64
CA LEU A 108 -9.75 17.31 9.19
C LEU A 108 -11.04 16.85 8.51
N PHE A 109 -11.74 15.85 9.07
CA PHE A 109 -13.00 15.33 8.54
C PHE A 109 -14.08 16.41 8.42
N ALA A 110 -14.10 17.39 9.33
CA ALA A 110 -15.04 18.51 9.24
C ALA A 110 -14.84 19.32 7.94
N PHE A 111 -13.60 19.53 7.51
CA PHE A 111 -13.28 20.26 6.27
C PHE A 111 -13.44 19.41 5.01
N LEU A 112 -13.18 18.10 5.09
CA LEU A 112 -13.44 17.15 4.00
C LEU A 112 -14.95 17.00 3.75
N GLY A 113 -15.74 16.81 4.82
CA GLY A 113 -17.19 16.64 4.75
C GLY A 113 -17.94 17.88 4.29
N SER A 114 -17.47 19.08 4.68
CA SER A 114 -18.01 20.36 4.19
C SER A 114 -17.52 20.74 2.79
N GLY A 115 -16.50 20.05 2.27
CA GLY A 115 -15.94 20.33 0.95
C GLY A 115 -15.04 21.57 0.90
N HIS A 116 -14.50 22.02 2.03
CA HIS A 116 -13.41 23.01 1.99
C HIS A 116 -12.08 22.38 1.61
N VAL A 117 -11.91 21.09 1.95
CA VAL A 117 -10.76 20.27 1.60
C VAL A 117 -11.23 19.13 0.70
N GLY A 118 -10.39 18.73 -0.25
CA GLY A 118 -10.58 17.54 -1.06
C GLY A 118 -9.29 16.73 -1.17
N ILE A 119 -9.41 15.51 -1.68
CA ILE A 119 -8.29 14.60 -1.93
C ILE A 119 -7.86 14.76 -3.39
N GLY A 120 -6.60 15.12 -3.60
CA GLY A 120 -5.97 15.29 -4.90
C GLY A 120 -5.84 13.96 -5.66
N SER A 121 -5.51 14.05 -6.95
CA SER A 121 -5.20 12.87 -7.78
C SER A 121 -3.95 12.12 -7.30
N ASP A 122 -3.05 12.81 -6.61
CA ASP A 122 -1.81 12.33 -5.99
C ASP A 122 -1.99 11.82 -4.54
N GLY A 123 -3.23 11.76 -4.06
CA GLY A 123 -3.55 11.31 -2.70
C GLY A 123 -3.25 12.33 -1.61
N LEU A 124 -2.75 13.52 -1.94
CA LEU A 124 -2.53 14.59 -0.97
C LEU A 124 -3.79 15.45 -0.83
N LEU A 125 -3.90 16.17 0.28
CA LEU A 125 -5.04 17.04 0.51
C LEU A 125 -4.83 18.42 -0.13
N LYS A 126 -5.90 18.97 -0.68
CA LYS A 126 -5.92 20.31 -1.28
C LYS A 126 -7.07 21.12 -0.69
N ILE A 127 -6.82 22.42 -0.46
CA ILE A 127 -7.90 23.37 -0.18
C ILE A 127 -8.69 23.55 -1.47
N ARG A 128 -9.93 23.08 -1.49
CA ARG A 128 -10.82 23.19 -2.66
C ARG A 128 -11.55 24.52 -2.69
N SER A 129 -12.11 24.93 -1.55
CA SER A 129 -12.88 26.17 -1.44
C SER A 129 -12.73 26.78 -0.05
N THR A 130 -12.54 28.09 -0.01
CA THR A 130 -12.56 28.89 1.23
C THR A 130 -13.84 29.71 1.40
N GLU A 131 -14.81 29.52 0.49
CA GLU A 131 -16.11 30.19 0.56
C GLU A 131 -16.81 29.82 1.87
N GLY A 132 -17.48 30.76 2.53
CA GLY A 132 -18.13 30.54 3.82
C GLY A 132 -17.17 30.41 5.03
N LEU A 133 -15.88 30.17 4.83
CA LEU A 133 -14.90 30.16 5.92
C LEU A 133 -14.47 31.58 6.32
N GLY A 134 -14.61 31.89 7.61
CA GLY A 134 -13.95 33.04 8.24
C GLY A 134 -12.43 32.85 8.37
N LEU A 135 -11.71 33.92 8.73
CA LEU A 135 -10.24 33.92 8.79
C LEU A 135 -9.66 32.77 9.63
N LYS A 136 -10.24 32.50 10.81
CA LYS A 136 -9.84 31.39 11.68
C LYS A 136 -10.00 30.03 11.00
N GLY A 137 -11.11 29.81 10.30
CA GLY A 137 -11.39 28.55 9.60
C GLY A 137 -10.42 28.30 8.44
N ARG A 138 -10.07 29.35 7.69
CA ARG A 138 -9.07 29.25 6.61
C ARG A 138 -7.69 28.91 7.13
N GLY A 139 -7.27 29.58 8.21
CA GLY A 139 -5.99 29.29 8.86
C GLY A 139 -5.92 27.86 9.39
N GLU A 140 -6.98 27.38 10.03
CA GLU A 140 -7.04 26.01 10.54
C GLU A 140 -7.01 24.98 9.40
N ALA A 141 -7.81 25.17 8.34
CA ALA A 141 -7.81 24.26 7.19
C ALA A 141 -6.40 24.17 6.55
N SER A 142 -5.74 25.32 6.34
CA SER A 142 -4.38 25.37 5.78
C SER A 142 -3.36 24.64 6.67
N ARG A 143 -3.42 24.85 7.99
CA ARG A 143 -2.54 24.19 8.96
C ARG A 143 -2.74 22.68 8.95
N LEU A 144 -3.99 22.21 8.98
CA LEU A 144 -4.33 20.80 8.99
C LEU A 144 -3.90 20.10 7.69
N VAL A 145 -4.19 20.72 6.52
CA VAL A 145 -3.77 20.19 5.21
C VAL A 145 -2.25 20.11 5.11
N SER A 146 -1.53 21.16 5.54
CA SER A 146 -0.07 21.16 5.49
C SER A 146 0.54 20.09 6.41
N ALA A 147 0.01 19.93 7.62
CA ALA A 147 0.48 18.92 8.57
C ALA A 147 0.20 17.49 8.05
N GLU A 148 -1.00 17.27 7.50
CA GLU A 148 -1.38 15.99 6.91
C GLU A 148 -0.49 15.59 5.74
N ASN A 149 -0.27 16.50 4.80
CA ASN A 149 0.55 16.21 3.63
C ASN A 149 2.02 15.98 4.02
N ALA A 150 2.54 16.71 5.02
CA ALA A 150 3.89 16.48 5.53
C ALA A 150 4.03 15.08 6.15
N ASP A 151 3.06 14.64 6.95
CA ASP A 151 3.07 13.30 7.55
C ASP A 151 2.91 12.20 6.50
N ARG A 152 2.04 12.37 5.49
CA ARG A 152 1.89 11.42 4.36
C ARG A 152 3.20 11.24 3.60
N LEU A 153 3.85 12.34 3.22
CA LEU A 153 5.11 12.29 2.48
C LEU A 153 6.23 11.62 3.31
N ARG A 154 6.29 11.91 4.62
CA ARG A 154 7.22 11.24 5.53
C ARG A 154 6.90 9.75 5.68
N LEU A 155 5.62 9.38 5.72
CA LEU A 155 5.20 7.99 5.80
C LEU A 155 5.71 7.20 4.58
N TYR A 156 5.55 7.76 3.38
CA TYR A 156 5.97 7.09 2.14
C TYR A 156 7.49 6.89 2.08
N ASP A 157 8.27 7.90 2.48
CA ASP A 157 9.73 7.80 2.58
C ASP A 157 10.16 6.72 3.58
N GLU A 158 9.55 6.69 4.75
CA GLU A 158 9.87 5.73 5.81
C GLU A 158 9.51 4.29 5.42
N ILE A 159 8.35 4.08 4.79
CA ILE A 159 7.96 2.77 4.26
C ILE A 159 8.95 2.31 3.18
N ALA A 160 9.28 3.19 2.22
CA ALA A 160 10.22 2.86 1.16
C ALA A 160 11.60 2.46 1.70
N ARG A 161 12.11 3.23 2.67
CA ARG A 161 13.40 2.98 3.32
C ARG A 161 13.40 1.71 4.15
N ALA A 162 12.37 1.49 4.97
CA ALA A 162 12.29 0.32 5.85
C ALA A 162 12.21 -1.00 5.07
N ASN A 163 11.67 -0.96 3.85
CA ASN A 163 11.41 -2.14 3.03
C ASN A 163 12.42 -2.34 1.88
N GLY A 164 13.49 -1.54 1.82
CA GLY A 164 14.60 -1.76 0.89
C GLY A 164 14.37 -1.28 -0.55
N PHE A 165 13.43 -0.35 -0.75
CA PHE A 165 13.19 0.32 -2.04
C PHE A 165 13.15 1.87 -1.90
N PRO A 166 14.17 2.49 -1.28
CA PRO A 166 14.18 3.94 -0.97
C PRO A 166 14.09 4.85 -2.20
N GLU A 167 14.40 4.35 -3.40
CA GLU A 167 14.27 5.08 -4.66
C GLU A 167 12.84 5.09 -5.23
N GLN A 168 11.93 4.28 -4.68
CA GLN A 168 10.58 4.05 -5.21
C GLN A 168 9.48 4.76 -4.40
N VAL A 169 9.82 5.89 -3.77
CA VAL A 169 8.88 6.67 -2.93
C VAL A 169 7.67 7.16 -3.75
N ALA A 170 7.88 7.47 -5.04
CA ALA A 170 6.80 7.93 -5.91
C ALA A 170 5.77 6.82 -6.18
N GLU A 171 6.23 5.58 -6.34
CA GLU A 171 5.41 4.39 -6.51
C GLU A 171 4.63 4.07 -5.22
N VAL A 172 5.28 4.18 -4.05
CA VAL A 172 4.59 4.08 -2.75
C VAL A 172 3.50 5.14 -2.64
N GLN A 173 3.81 6.39 -2.96
CA GLN A 173 2.82 7.47 -2.95
C GLN A 173 1.64 7.17 -3.88
N ALA A 174 1.88 6.67 -5.09
CA ALA A 174 0.83 6.35 -6.05
C ALA A 174 -0.12 5.26 -5.50
N VAL A 175 0.42 4.21 -4.88
CA VAL A 175 -0.39 3.16 -4.24
C VAL A 175 -1.22 3.73 -3.09
N PHE A 176 -0.62 4.52 -2.21
CA PHE A 176 -1.35 5.16 -1.12
C PHE A 176 -2.41 6.16 -1.63
N ALA A 177 -2.13 6.87 -2.72
CA ALA A 177 -3.06 7.81 -3.30
C ALA A 177 -4.36 7.14 -3.69
N GLU A 178 -4.28 5.95 -4.29
CA GLU A 178 -5.44 5.14 -4.59
C GLU A 178 -6.18 4.73 -3.31
N SER A 179 -5.49 4.18 -2.29
CA SER A 179 -6.10 3.81 -1.00
C SER A 179 -6.82 4.97 -0.32
N TRP A 180 -6.21 6.16 -0.24
CA TRP A 180 -6.85 7.35 0.35
C TRP A 180 -8.11 7.77 -0.41
N ARG A 181 -8.06 7.73 -1.74
CA ARG A 181 -9.20 8.10 -2.59
C ARG A 181 -10.31 7.07 -2.52
N GLU A 182 -9.96 5.79 -2.49
CA GLU A 182 -10.86 4.64 -2.37
C GLU A 182 -11.52 4.56 -1.01
N LYS A 183 -10.85 4.96 0.07
CA LYS A 183 -11.40 4.98 1.44
C LYS A 183 -12.04 6.31 1.83
N ALA A 184 -12.10 7.28 0.91
CA ALA A 184 -12.82 8.53 1.13
C ALA A 184 -14.28 8.29 1.48
N ALA A 185 -14.83 9.03 2.44
CA ALA A 185 -16.25 8.89 2.80
C ALA A 185 -17.18 9.46 1.71
N SER A 186 -18.43 8.97 1.67
CA SER A 186 -19.48 9.58 0.85
C SER A 186 -19.60 11.07 1.15
N GLY A 187 -19.74 11.87 0.09
CA GLY A 187 -19.83 13.31 0.15
C GLY A 187 -18.49 14.06 0.17
N TRP A 188 -17.36 13.37 0.32
CA TRP A 188 -16.03 13.98 0.15
C TRP A 188 -15.73 14.23 -1.32
N TYR A 189 -14.79 15.15 -1.59
CA TYR A 189 -14.44 15.54 -2.96
C TYR A 189 -13.10 14.99 -3.37
N LEU A 190 -13.07 14.44 -4.59
CA LEU A 190 -11.89 13.86 -5.24
C LEU A 190 -11.55 14.69 -6.48
N GLU A 191 -10.27 15.00 -6.64
CA GLU A 191 -9.77 15.63 -7.87
C GLU A 191 -9.60 14.55 -8.95
N GLY A 192 -10.09 14.82 -10.16
CA GLY A 192 -9.89 14.01 -11.34
C GLY A 192 -8.52 14.27 -11.99
N PRO A 193 -8.12 13.47 -12.97
CA PRO A 193 -6.85 13.66 -13.70
C PRO A 193 -6.76 15.00 -14.44
N ASP A 194 -7.91 15.59 -14.78
CA ASP A 194 -8.08 16.88 -15.44
C ASP A 194 -8.14 18.06 -14.45
N GLY A 195 -8.00 17.80 -13.15
CA GLY A 195 -8.15 18.79 -12.09
C GLY A 195 -9.60 19.11 -11.72
N ALA A 196 -10.58 18.45 -12.35
CA ALA A 196 -11.99 18.64 -12.01
C ALA A 196 -12.34 17.97 -10.68
N TRP A 197 -13.23 18.57 -9.90
CA TRP A 197 -13.65 18.01 -8.62
C TRP A 197 -14.95 17.23 -8.77
N SER A 198 -14.94 15.96 -8.35
CA SER A 198 -16.15 15.15 -8.24
C SER A 198 -16.46 14.86 -6.77
N ARG A 199 -17.74 14.82 -6.43
CA ARG A 199 -18.19 14.45 -5.08
C ARG A 199 -18.45 12.95 -5.07
N ARG A 200 -17.77 12.23 -4.17
CA ARG A 200 -18.00 10.81 -3.94
C ARG A 200 -19.44 10.58 -3.51
N GLN A 201 -20.09 9.63 -4.15
CA GLN A 201 -21.45 9.22 -3.82
C GLN A 201 -21.45 8.24 -2.66
#